data_AF-A0A9P7MD13-F1
#
_entry.id   AF-A0A9P7MD13-F1
#
_cell.length_a   1.000
_cell.length_b   1.000
_cell.length_c   1.000
_cell.angle_alpha   90.00
_cell.angle_beta   90.00
_cell.angle_gamma   90.00
#
_symmetry.space_group_name_H-M   'P 1'
#
loop_
_entity.id
_entity.type
_entity.pdbx_description
1 polymer ?
#
loop_
_entity_poly.entity_id
_entity_poly.type
_entity_poly.pdbx_seq_one_letter_code
_entity_poly.pdbx_strand_id
1 'polypeptide(L)'
;MNTLIDLDPDPATDNLALLSHTFPQSGFQYRNSNTYWSAACTVGKVLAPTGRAVAGWIGPCRSTPDLGRSQIARIRTRRPTHQDRRLGPGDVESMAERSDCLGPAAQSYPVEDYTLVVPDEDSFAVDTVRIELLGFKPVVTMAQDTYANGPRLYDATVQFAIHGVSWPLRLMYDVDFVTAWPCSQAPHPLFFDYIYRVVKADEVIRVRDWGGVYYRKLRKGAAGLSASARSSPAPPLYSMGYDAELDFVDGEAGGNGEGEDGDDEKVLVVEAYGVADNEVLARAWCSHWGLSAVVADIGKTCMSCAIREAYAATITVVILVDSRQEAREEE
;
A
#
# COMPACT_ATOMS: atom_id res chain seq x y z
N MET A 1 5.77 -23.25 -8.26
CA MET A 1 5.06 -23.70 -7.05
C MET A 1 4.25 -24.95 -7.30
N ASN A 2 3.42 -25.04 -8.36
CA ASN A 2 2.61 -26.24 -8.65
C ASN A 2 3.42 -27.54 -8.64
N THR A 3 4.57 -27.57 -9.31
CA THR A 3 5.47 -28.75 -9.30
C THR A 3 5.97 -29.17 -7.92
N LEU A 4 6.07 -28.24 -6.95
CA LEU A 4 6.46 -28.57 -5.57
C LEU A 4 5.27 -29.11 -4.76
N ILE A 5 4.07 -28.64 -5.07
CA ILE A 5 2.82 -29.09 -4.44
C ILE A 5 2.42 -30.47 -4.98
N ASP A 6 2.63 -30.72 -6.27
CA ASP A 6 2.32 -32.01 -6.93
C ASP A 6 3.18 -33.18 -6.41
N LEU A 7 4.30 -32.88 -5.75
CA LEU A 7 5.17 -33.88 -5.10
C LEU A 7 4.77 -34.16 -3.65
N ASP A 8 3.79 -33.44 -3.09
CA ASP A 8 3.30 -33.70 -1.74
C ASP A 8 2.42 -34.97 -1.72
N PRO A 9 2.77 -36.00 -0.93
CA PRO A 9 1.96 -37.22 -0.85
C PRO A 9 0.63 -37.06 -0.10
N ASP A 10 0.34 -35.90 0.52
CA ASP A 10 -0.93 -35.66 1.23
C ASP A 10 -2.09 -35.42 0.23
N PRO A 11 -3.12 -36.28 0.16
CA PRO A 11 -4.24 -36.07 -0.76
C PRO A 11 -5.03 -34.77 -0.46
N ALA A 12 -4.87 -34.17 0.71
CA ALA A 12 -5.45 -32.86 1.01
C ALA A 12 -4.89 -31.73 0.11
N THR A 13 -3.72 -31.93 -0.50
CA THR A 13 -3.10 -30.96 -1.41
C THR A 13 -3.50 -31.14 -2.88
N ASP A 14 -4.24 -32.20 -3.22
CA ASP A 14 -4.74 -32.41 -4.59
C ASP A 14 -5.60 -31.22 -5.08
N ASN A 15 -6.35 -30.61 -4.16
CA ASN A 15 -7.16 -29.42 -4.46
C ASN A 15 -6.31 -28.20 -4.82
N LEU A 16 -5.03 -28.15 -4.41
CA LEU A 16 -4.10 -27.08 -4.75
C LEU A 16 -3.63 -27.17 -6.21
N ALA A 17 -3.78 -28.32 -6.88
CA ALA A 17 -3.52 -28.45 -8.32
C ALA A 17 -4.41 -27.52 -9.18
N LEU A 18 -5.53 -27.03 -8.61
CA LEU A 18 -6.42 -26.05 -9.24
C LEU A 18 -5.85 -24.61 -9.22
N LEU A 19 -4.66 -24.39 -8.65
CA LEU A 19 -3.92 -23.13 -8.76
C LEU A 19 -3.48 -22.91 -10.22
N SER A 20 -4.14 -21.96 -10.88
CA SER A 20 -3.80 -21.55 -12.25
C SER A 20 -3.30 -20.12 -12.28
N HIS A 21 -2.31 -19.87 -13.15
CA HIS A 21 -1.80 -18.55 -13.49
C HIS A 21 -2.88 -17.61 -14.08
N THR A 22 -4.01 -18.16 -14.56
CA THR A 22 -5.16 -17.37 -15.05
C THR A 22 -5.75 -16.46 -13.97
N PHE A 23 -5.56 -16.78 -12.69
CA PHE A 23 -6.07 -16.00 -11.56
C PHE A 23 -4.92 -15.45 -10.69
N PRO A 24 -4.30 -14.31 -11.07
CA PRO A 24 -3.13 -13.78 -10.36
C PRO A 24 -3.46 -13.32 -8.94
N GLN A 25 -4.71 -12.89 -8.68
CA GLN A 25 -5.22 -12.54 -7.35
C GLN A 25 -5.58 -13.80 -6.56
N SER A 26 -4.59 -14.67 -6.32
CA SER A 26 -4.79 -15.91 -5.58
C SER A 26 -3.59 -16.29 -4.72
N GLY A 27 -3.88 -17.18 -3.77
CA GLY A 27 -2.91 -17.83 -2.91
C GLY A 27 -3.54 -19.02 -2.21
N PHE A 28 -2.83 -19.62 -1.28
CA PHE A 28 -3.32 -20.77 -0.55
C PHE A 28 -2.72 -20.82 0.86
N GLN A 29 -3.46 -21.46 1.77
CA GLN A 29 -2.92 -21.93 3.03
C GLN A 29 -2.42 -23.36 2.85
N TYR A 30 -1.27 -23.67 3.43
CA TYR A 30 -0.69 -25.01 3.41
C TYR A 30 -0.63 -25.57 4.83
N ARG A 31 -1.24 -26.74 5.04
CA ARG A 31 -1.26 -27.50 6.30
C ARG A 31 -1.56 -26.69 7.58
N ASN A 32 -2.36 -25.63 7.48
CA ASN A 32 -2.69 -24.70 8.57
C ASN A 32 -1.46 -24.05 9.25
N SER A 33 -0.30 -24.05 8.59
CA SER A 33 0.94 -23.48 9.14
C SER A 33 1.19 -22.08 8.59
N ASN A 34 1.29 -21.97 7.27
CA ASN A 34 1.63 -20.73 6.57
C ASN A 34 0.75 -20.53 5.33
N THR A 35 0.65 -19.27 4.92
CA THR A 35 0.04 -18.88 3.64
C THR A 35 1.09 -18.52 2.61
N TYR A 36 0.75 -18.76 1.35
CA TYR A 36 1.57 -18.46 0.18
C TYR A 36 0.71 -17.75 -0.86
N TRP A 37 1.20 -16.63 -1.36
CA TRP A 37 0.44 -15.77 -2.26
C TRP A 37 1.22 -15.56 -3.55
N SER A 38 0.51 -15.43 -4.68
CA SER A 38 1.19 -14.94 -5.89
C SER A 38 1.76 -13.54 -5.61
N ALA A 39 2.94 -13.24 -6.17
CA ALA A 39 3.54 -11.92 -6.07
C ALA A 39 2.68 -10.82 -6.73
N ALA A 40 1.80 -11.19 -7.66
CA ALA A 40 0.82 -10.29 -8.25
C ALA A 40 -0.43 -10.07 -7.38
N CYS A 41 -0.68 -10.96 -6.41
CA CYS A 41 -1.84 -10.87 -5.52
C CYS A 41 -1.67 -9.71 -4.54
N THR A 42 -2.72 -8.91 -4.33
CA THR A 42 -2.70 -7.78 -3.39
C THR A 42 -2.32 -8.21 -1.97
N VAL A 43 -2.80 -9.38 -1.51
CA VAL A 43 -2.39 -9.93 -0.20
C VAL A 43 -0.89 -10.23 -0.17
N GLY A 44 -0.35 -10.82 -1.26
CA GLY A 44 1.08 -11.08 -1.40
C GLY A 44 1.88 -9.78 -1.40
N LYS A 45 1.48 -8.79 -2.22
CA LYS A 45 2.11 -7.47 -2.30
C LYS A 45 2.18 -6.78 -0.93
N VAL A 46 1.12 -6.88 -0.12
CA VAL A 46 1.04 -6.29 1.22
C VAL A 46 1.89 -7.04 2.24
N LEU A 47 1.84 -8.38 2.24
CA LEU A 47 2.57 -9.21 3.21
C LEU A 47 4.04 -9.48 2.84
N ALA A 48 4.48 -9.04 1.67
CA ALA A 48 5.84 -9.26 1.16
C ALA A 48 6.96 -8.97 2.18
N PRO A 49 6.90 -7.89 2.98
CA PRO A 49 7.94 -7.59 3.97
C PRO A 49 8.12 -8.68 5.04
N THR A 50 7.04 -9.41 5.37
CA THR A 50 7.09 -10.50 6.37
C THR A 50 7.41 -11.87 5.78
N GLY A 51 7.52 -11.97 4.46
CA GLY A 51 7.69 -13.23 3.75
C GLY A 51 8.94 -13.23 2.87
N ARG A 52 9.13 -14.32 2.11
CA ARG A 52 10.19 -14.41 1.11
C ARG A 52 9.58 -14.50 -0.28
N ALA A 53 10.23 -13.87 -1.25
CA ALA A 53 9.81 -13.92 -2.64
C ALA A 53 10.64 -14.96 -3.41
N VAL A 54 9.99 -15.99 -3.97
CA VAL A 54 10.65 -17.00 -4.80
C VAL A 54 9.77 -17.34 -6.00
N ALA A 55 10.33 -17.25 -7.21
CA ALA A 55 9.68 -17.66 -8.46
C ALA A 55 8.23 -17.11 -8.63
N GLY A 56 8.00 -15.85 -8.25
CA GLY A 56 6.70 -15.20 -8.38
C GLY A 56 5.69 -15.52 -7.26
N TRP A 57 6.15 -16.12 -6.16
CA TRP A 57 5.37 -16.39 -4.95
C TRP A 57 5.96 -15.70 -3.74
N ILE A 58 5.10 -15.33 -2.80
CA ILE A 58 5.42 -14.68 -1.55
C ILE A 58 4.98 -15.60 -0.41
N GLY A 59 5.92 -15.93 0.48
CA GLY A 59 5.68 -16.70 1.69
C GLY A 59 6.98 -17.26 2.28
N PRO A 60 6.94 -17.97 3.42
CA PRO A 60 5.76 -18.23 4.23
C PRO A 60 5.23 -16.95 4.89
N CYS A 61 3.93 -16.70 4.76
CA CYS A 61 3.24 -15.63 5.50
C CYS A 61 2.37 -16.25 6.61
N ARG A 62 1.91 -15.42 7.56
CA ARG A 62 1.06 -15.83 8.68
C ARG A 62 -0.14 -16.67 8.21
N SER A 63 -0.45 -17.73 8.97
CA SER A 63 -1.67 -18.51 8.78
C SER A 63 -2.92 -17.76 9.21
N THR A 64 -4.06 -18.28 8.80
CA THR A 64 -5.37 -17.76 9.10
C THR A 64 -6.32 -18.90 9.50
N PRO A 65 -7.16 -18.71 10.53
CA PRO A 65 -8.19 -19.68 10.87
C PRO A 65 -9.35 -19.70 9.87
N ASP A 66 -9.46 -18.67 9.01
CA ASP A 66 -10.58 -18.51 8.07
C ASP A 66 -10.45 -19.42 6.83
N LEU A 67 -9.24 -19.93 6.57
CA LEU A 67 -8.97 -20.89 5.50
C LEU A 67 -8.80 -22.30 6.08
N GLY A 68 -9.23 -23.29 5.31
CA GLY A 68 -9.02 -24.69 5.63
C GLY A 68 -7.54 -25.06 5.70
N ARG A 69 -7.26 -26.31 6.14
CA ARG A 69 -5.90 -26.84 6.31
C ARG A 69 -5.03 -26.66 5.05
N SER A 70 -5.53 -27.08 3.90
CA SER A 70 -4.91 -26.84 2.59
C SER A 70 -5.99 -26.31 1.63
N GLN A 71 -6.07 -25.00 1.47
CA GLN A 71 -7.16 -24.37 0.72
C GLN A 71 -6.66 -23.21 -0.14
N ILE A 72 -7.10 -23.18 -1.40
CA ILE A 72 -6.92 -22.04 -2.30
C ILE A 72 -7.92 -20.93 -1.95
N ALA A 73 -7.41 -19.70 -1.88
CA ALA A 73 -8.20 -18.48 -1.77
C ALA A 73 -7.97 -17.61 -3.02
N ARG A 74 -9.06 -17.22 -3.68
CA ARG A 74 -9.05 -16.13 -4.67
C ARG A 74 -9.48 -14.85 -3.98
N ILE A 75 -8.78 -13.76 -4.24
CA ILE A 75 -9.03 -12.48 -3.57
C ILE A 75 -9.81 -11.58 -4.49
N ARG A 76 -10.93 -11.06 -3.98
CA ARG A 76 -11.71 -10.04 -4.67
C ARG A 76 -11.04 -8.70 -4.45
N THR A 77 -10.58 -8.10 -5.53
CA THR A 77 -10.02 -6.76 -5.53
C THR A 77 -10.74 -5.89 -6.55
N ARG A 78 -10.66 -4.58 -6.36
CA ARG A 78 -11.13 -3.56 -7.27
C ARG A 78 -9.92 -2.90 -7.91
N ARG A 79 -10.10 -2.35 -9.11
CA ARG A 79 -9.12 -1.41 -9.64
C ARG A 79 -9.32 -0.06 -8.95
N PRO A 80 -8.25 0.60 -8.48
CA PRO A 80 -8.34 1.95 -7.96
C PRO A 80 -8.95 2.89 -9.00
N THR A 81 -9.86 3.77 -8.57
CA THR A 81 -10.51 4.73 -9.48
C THR A 81 -9.57 5.87 -9.92
N HIS A 82 -8.50 6.11 -9.16
CA HIS A 82 -7.47 7.10 -9.51
C HIS A 82 -6.42 6.54 -10.49
N GLN A 83 -6.28 5.21 -10.58
CA GLN A 83 -5.44 4.53 -11.59
C GLN A 83 -6.03 4.58 -13.01
N ASP A 84 -7.17 5.24 -13.23
CA ASP A 84 -7.54 5.69 -14.58
C ASP A 84 -6.59 6.79 -15.09
N ARG A 85 -5.86 7.50 -14.21
CA ARG A 85 -4.62 8.22 -14.55
C ARG A 85 -3.44 7.24 -14.54
N ARG A 86 -3.45 6.26 -15.45
CA ARG A 86 -2.20 5.58 -15.81
C ARG A 86 -1.23 6.63 -16.31
N LEU A 87 0.06 6.48 -16.00
CA LEU A 87 1.13 7.30 -16.57
C LEU A 87 0.90 7.41 -18.09
N GLY A 88 0.49 8.59 -18.53
CA GLY A 88 0.18 8.86 -19.93
C GLY A 88 1.44 9.21 -20.70
N PRO A 89 1.37 9.27 -22.04
CA PRO A 89 2.50 9.76 -22.85
C PRO A 89 2.97 11.15 -22.41
N GLY A 90 2.04 12.06 -22.10
CA GLY A 90 2.38 13.40 -21.60
C GLY A 90 3.09 13.38 -20.25
N ASP A 91 2.73 12.44 -19.36
CA ASP A 91 3.43 12.27 -18.09
C ASP A 91 4.86 11.78 -18.27
N VAL A 92 5.12 10.97 -19.30
CA VAL A 92 6.48 10.50 -19.64
C VAL A 92 7.30 11.64 -20.25
N GLU A 93 6.69 12.46 -21.11
CA GLU A 93 7.33 13.62 -21.72
C GLU A 93 7.72 14.67 -20.68
N SER A 94 6.84 14.96 -19.71
CA SER A 94 7.10 15.92 -18.62
C SER A 94 7.85 15.33 -17.42
N MET A 95 8.21 14.03 -17.45
CA MET A 95 8.80 13.33 -16.31
C MET A 95 10.12 13.97 -15.85
N ALA A 96 10.95 14.40 -16.81
CA ALA A 96 12.23 15.03 -16.51
C ALA A 96 12.06 16.37 -15.78
N GLU A 97 11.07 17.17 -16.18
CA GLU A 97 10.77 18.47 -15.56
C GLU A 97 10.20 18.29 -14.15
N ARG A 98 9.28 17.34 -13.94
CA ARG A 98 8.69 17.03 -12.62
C ARG A 98 9.65 16.42 -11.62
N SER A 99 10.79 15.91 -12.07
CA SER A 99 11.80 15.25 -11.24
C SER A 99 13.13 15.98 -11.21
N ASP A 100 13.19 17.19 -11.78
CA ASP A 100 14.41 17.98 -11.86
C ASP A 100 14.93 18.29 -10.45
N CYS A 101 16.23 18.06 -10.25
CA CYS A 101 16.86 18.28 -8.97
C CYS A 101 17.06 19.76 -8.64
N LEU A 102 17.18 20.62 -9.66
CA LEU A 102 17.40 22.06 -9.53
C LEU A 102 16.10 22.88 -9.62
N GLY A 103 15.00 22.23 -9.96
CA GLY A 103 13.77 22.92 -10.33
C GLY A 103 13.86 23.55 -11.73
N PRO A 104 13.01 24.53 -12.04
CA PRO A 104 12.97 25.16 -13.36
C PRO A 104 14.31 25.80 -13.75
N ALA A 105 14.63 25.77 -15.04
CA ALA A 105 15.87 26.35 -15.56
C ALA A 105 15.99 27.84 -15.20
N ALA A 106 17.03 28.17 -14.41
CA ALA A 106 17.28 29.52 -13.92
C ALA A 106 18.74 29.95 -14.15
N GLN A 107 18.99 31.27 -14.13
CA GLN A 107 20.36 31.82 -14.27
C GLN A 107 21.21 31.58 -13.01
N SER A 108 20.57 31.40 -11.86
CA SER A 108 21.19 31.12 -10.58
C SER A 108 20.30 30.20 -9.77
N TYR A 109 20.90 29.32 -8.97
CA TYR A 109 20.21 28.43 -8.04
C TYR A 109 20.62 28.79 -6.60
N PRO A 110 19.87 29.67 -5.92
CA PRO A 110 20.13 30.04 -4.53
C PRO A 110 20.14 28.81 -3.62
N VAL A 111 21.10 28.72 -2.71
CA VAL A 111 21.19 27.57 -1.78
C VAL A 111 19.99 27.50 -0.83
N GLU A 112 19.39 28.65 -0.50
CA GLU A 112 18.21 28.76 0.36
C GLU A 112 16.95 28.11 -0.22
N ASP A 113 16.91 27.88 -1.53
CA ASP A 113 15.81 27.19 -2.22
C ASP A 113 15.86 25.67 -2.01
N TYR A 114 16.89 25.16 -1.33
CA TYR A 114 17.14 23.74 -1.17
C TYR A 114 17.21 23.36 0.31
N THR A 115 16.47 22.32 0.66
CA THR A 115 16.51 21.73 2.00
C THR A 115 17.13 20.35 1.94
N LEU A 116 18.05 20.06 2.86
CA LEU A 116 18.58 18.72 3.04
C LEU A 116 17.61 17.91 3.90
N VAL A 117 16.72 17.16 3.24
CA VAL A 117 15.73 16.33 3.93
C VAL A 117 16.39 15.01 4.34
N VAL A 118 16.34 14.72 5.64
CA VAL A 118 16.90 13.50 6.22
C VAL A 118 15.81 12.85 7.07
N PRO A 119 15.68 11.51 7.03
CA PRO A 119 14.78 10.78 7.93
C PRO A 119 14.98 11.14 9.40
N ASP A 120 13.88 11.18 10.15
CA ASP A 120 13.94 11.40 11.59
C ASP A 120 14.59 10.20 12.30
N GLU A 121 15.68 10.45 13.04
CA GLU A 121 16.38 9.39 13.78
C GLU A 121 15.52 8.79 14.92
N ASP A 122 14.56 9.56 15.44
CA ASP A 122 13.65 9.06 16.48
C ASP A 122 12.59 8.09 15.92
N SER A 123 12.36 8.11 14.60
CA SER A 123 11.41 7.20 13.94
C SER A 123 11.91 5.76 13.80
N PHE A 124 13.21 5.50 13.99
CA PHE A 124 13.75 4.13 13.98
C PHE A 124 13.34 3.29 15.20
N ALA A 125 12.81 3.90 16.26
CA ALA A 125 12.45 3.24 17.51
C ALA A 125 10.96 2.82 17.59
N VAL A 126 10.16 3.06 16.54
CA VAL A 126 8.71 2.78 16.57
C VAL A 126 8.44 1.28 16.41
N ASP A 127 8.20 0.60 17.53
CA ASP A 127 7.83 -0.82 17.60
C ASP A 127 6.40 -1.04 18.14
N THR A 128 5.47 -0.20 17.71
CA THR A 128 4.10 -0.15 18.26
C THR A 128 3.07 -0.88 17.41
N VAL A 129 3.42 -1.22 16.17
CA VAL A 129 2.52 -1.88 15.21
C VAL A 129 2.78 -3.39 15.21
N ARG A 130 1.70 -4.17 15.34
CA ARG A 130 1.73 -5.63 15.22
C ARG A 130 0.59 -6.16 14.36
N ILE A 131 0.87 -7.08 13.46
CA ILE A 131 -0.18 -7.82 12.74
C ILE A 131 -0.83 -8.81 13.71
N GLU A 132 -2.09 -8.56 14.07
CA GLU A 132 -2.87 -9.46 14.93
C GLU A 132 -3.45 -10.63 14.12
N LEU A 133 -4.09 -10.31 12.99
CA LEU A 133 -4.90 -11.27 12.26
C LEU A 133 -4.91 -10.98 10.76
N LEU A 134 -4.70 -12.04 9.97
CA LEU A 134 -5.03 -12.05 8.55
C LEU A 134 -6.40 -12.74 8.38
N GLY A 135 -7.40 -11.96 7.95
CA GLY A 135 -8.79 -12.39 7.85
C GLY A 135 -9.28 -12.55 6.41
N PHE A 136 -10.16 -13.52 6.19
CA PHE A 136 -10.79 -13.80 4.89
C PHE A 136 -12.29 -14.02 5.03
N LYS A 137 -13.08 -13.11 4.48
CA LYS A 137 -14.54 -13.25 4.46
C LYS A 137 -14.99 -13.80 3.10
N PRO A 138 -15.66 -14.97 3.05
CA PRO A 138 -16.14 -15.51 1.78
C PRO A 138 -17.17 -14.58 1.14
N VAL A 139 -17.01 -14.32 -0.15
CA VAL A 139 -17.95 -13.51 -0.93
C VAL A 139 -19.11 -14.40 -1.32
N VAL A 140 -20.29 -14.13 -0.75
CA VAL A 140 -21.53 -14.84 -1.13
C VAL A 140 -22.05 -14.22 -2.43
N THR A 141 -21.82 -14.90 -3.56
CA THR A 141 -22.47 -14.56 -4.83
C THR A 141 -23.89 -15.12 -4.85
N MET A 142 -24.88 -14.26 -5.08
CA MET A 142 -26.29 -14.63 -5.28
C MET A 142 -26.49 -15.28 -6.66
N ALA A 143 -25.90 -16.46 -6.86
CA ALA A 143 -26.21 -17.39 -7.95
C ALA A 143 -25.44 -18.70 -7.69
N GLN A 144 -26.17 -19.76 -7.31
CA GLN A 144 -25.93 -21.18 -7.67
C GLN A 144 -24.51 -21.79 -7.69
N ASP A 145 -23.50 -21.26 -7.00
CA ASP A 145 -22.18 -21.89 -6.87
C ASP A 145 -22.04 -22.74 -5.60
N THR A 146 -22.98 -23.66 -5.44
CA THR A 146 -22.87 -24.83 -4.55
C THR A 146 -22.01 -25.94 -5.17
N TYR A 147 -21.20 -25.65 -6.20
CA TYR A 147 -20.28 -26.63 -6.78
C TYR A 147 -19.08 -26.83 -5.88
N ALA A 148 -19.06 -28.00 -5.24
CA ALA A 148 -18.23 -28.39 -4.11
C ALA A 148 -16.71 -28.52 -4.38
N ASN A 149 -16.16 -28.18 -5.55
CA ASN A 149 -14.77 -28.54 -5.90
C ASN A 149 -13.93 -27.40 -6.52
N GLY A 150 -14.28 -26.12 -6.31
CA GLY A 150 -13.56 -24.98 -6.92
C GLY A 150 -12.98 -23.98 -5.89
N PRO A 151 -11.93 -23.21 -6.26
CA PRO A 151 -11.40 -22.14 -5.41
C PRO A 151 -12.44 -21.05 -5.15
N ARG A 152 -12.66 -20.72 -3.87
CA ARG A 152 -13.64 -19.70 -3.44
C ARG A 152 -13.06 -18.29 -3.50
N LEU A 153 -13.95 -17.32 -3.66
CA LEU A 153 -13.63 -15.88 -3.66
C LEU A 153 -13.80 -15.29 -2.25
N TYR A 154 -12.83 -14.49 -1.81
CA TYR A 154 -12.76 -13.89 -0.48
C TYR A 154 -12.48 -12.40 -0.54
N ASP A 155 -13.01 -11.65 0.41
CA ASP A 155 -12.50 -10.32 0.77
C ASP A 155 -11.41 -10.50 1.84
N ALA A 156 -10.23 -9.93 1.59
CA ALA A 156 -9.11 -10.00 2.53
C ALA A 156 -9.04 -8.77 3.44
N THR A 157 -8.69 -9.00 4.71
CA THR A 157 -8.48 -7.96 5.71
C THR A 157 -7.23 -8.25 6.52
N VAL A 158 -6.45 -7.23 6.84
CA VAL A 158 -5.34 -7.33 7.80
C VAL A 158 -5.68 -6.48 9.00
N GLN A 159 -5.63 -7.06 10.19
CA GLN A 159 -5.88 -6.36 11.45
C GLN A 159 -4.56 -6.11 12.16
N PHE A 160 -4.36 -4.86 12.58
CA PHE A 160 -3.16 -4.41 13.27
C PHE A 160 -3.49 -3.98 14.69
N ALA A 161 -2.68 -4.37 15.67
CA ALA A 161 -2.63 -3.75 16.98
C ALA A 161 -1.70 -2.54 16.89
N ILE A 162 -2.21 -1.36 17.23
CA ILE A 162 -1.44 -0.11 17.30
C ILE A 162 -1.82 0.56 18.61
N HIS A 163 -0.85 0.77 19.50
CA HIS A 163 -1.07 1.36 20.84
C HIS A 163 -2.17 0.64 21.65
N GLY A 164 -2.28 -0.68 21.49
CA GLY A 164 -3.29 -1.51 22.17
C GLY A 164 -4.70 -1.44 21.58
N VAL A 165 -4.88 -0.77 20.43
CA VAL A 165 -6.15 -0.69 19.70
C VAL A 165 -6.03 -1.49 18.40
N SER A 166 -7.08 -2.25 18.07
CA SER A 166 -7.14 -3.02 16.83
C SER A 166 -7.70 -2.21 15.66
N TRP A 167 -6.96 -2.17 14.56
CA TRP A 167 -7.25 -1.42 13.35
C TRP A 167 -7.39 -2.36 12.16
N PRO A 168 -8.63 -2.63 11.68
CA PRO A 168 -8.85 -3.52 10.54
C PRO A 168 -8.75 -2.78 9.21
N LEU A 169 -7.75 -3.13 8.38
CA LEU A 169 -7.59 -2.63 7.02
C LEU A 169 -8.05 -3.65 5.99
N ARG A 170 -9.01 -3.25 5.15
CA ARG A 170 -9.52 -4.06 4.04
C ARG A 170 -8.62 -3.92 2.81
N LEU A 171 -8.15 -5.02 2.24
CA LEU A 171 -7.30 -5.03 1.04
C LEU A 171 -8.18 -4.96 -0.23
N MET A 172 -8.85 -3.83 -0.41
CA MET A 172 -9.94 -3.69 -1.39
C MET A 172 -9.43 -3.45 -2.81
N TYR A 173 -8.28 -2.80 -2.95
CA TYR A 173 -7.77 -2.34 -4.22
C TYR A 173 -6.46 -3.02 -4.60
N ASP A 174 -6.35 -3.38 -5.88
CA ASP A 174 -5.11 -3.85 -6.46
C ASP A 174 -4.21 -2.67 -6.78
N VAL A 175 -3.23 -2.46 -5.91
CA VAL A 175 -2.25 -1.35 -5.99
C VAL A 175 -0.87 -1.90 -6.32
N ASP A 176 0.02 -1.04 -6.79
CA ASP A 176 1.39 -1.40 -7.13
C ASP A 176 2.39 -0.70 -6.21
N PHE A 177 3.45 -1.42 -5.84
CA PHE A 177 4.56 -0.92 -5.04
C PHE A 177 5.80 -0.90 -5.92
N VAL A 178 6.31 0.29 -6.22
CA VAL A 178 7.44 0.50 -7.13
C VAL A 178 8.69 0.75 -6.30
N THR A 179 9.73 -0.04 -6.46
CA THR A 179 10.98 0.16 -5.73
C THR A 179 11.73 1.38 -6.27
N ALA A 180 12.19 2.24 -5.38
CA ALA A 180 12.97 3.42 -5.73
C ALA A 180 14.37 3.04 -6.26
N TRP A 181 14.95 3.89 -7.11
CA TRP A 181 16.27 3.65 -7.67
C TRP A 181 17.38 4.04 -6.67
N PRO A 182 18.44 3.23 -6.51
CA PRO A 182 19.57 3.58 -5.63
C PRO A 182 20.28 4.86 -6.08
N CYS A 183 20.54 5.77 -5.15
CA CYS A 183 21.27 7.01 -5.42
C CYS A 183 22.70 6.93 -4.86
N SER A 184 23.66 7.57 -5.54
CA SER A 184 25.05 7.68 -5.07
C SER A 184 25.26 8.99 -4.31
N GLN A 185 26.12 8.99 -3.29
CA GLN A 185 26.53 10.21 -2.56
C GLN A 185 25.37 10.93 -1.83
N ALA A 186 24.43 10.15 -1.28
CA ALA A 186 23.40 10.65 -0.37
C ALA A 186 24.00 11.35 0.88
N PRO A 187 23.27 12.28 1.51
CA PRO A 187 21.93 12.79 1.16
C PRO A 187 21.96 13.90 0.08
N HIS A 188 20.92 13.94 -0.77
CA HIS A 188 20.76 14.98 -1.78
C HIS A 188 19.83 16.12 -1.31
N PRO A 189 20.08 17.37 -1.70
CA PRO A 189 19.14 18.47 -1.45
C PRO A 189 17.83 18.25 -2.19
N LEU A 190 16.72 18.74 -1.64
CA LEU A 190 15.39 18.80 -2.25
C LEU A 190 15.01 20.26 -2.49
N PHE A 191 14.49 20.57 -3.68
CA PHE A 191 14.02 21.90 -4.04
C PHE A 191 12.69 22.22 -3.33
N PHE A 192 12.47 23.47 -2.92
CA PHE A 192 11.33 23.85 -2.06
C PHE A 192 9.95 23.57 -2.66
N ASP A 193 9.84 23.51 -3.99
CA ASP A 193 8.57 23.30 -4.71
C ASP A 193 8.08 21.84 -4.64
N TYR A 194 8.93 20.91 -4.20
CA TYR A 194 8.50 19.57 -3.84
C TYR A 194 7.75 19.60 -2.50
N ILE A 195 6.42 19.63 -2.57
CA ILE A 195 5.53 19.60 -1.41
C ILE A 195 5.37 18.16 -0.93
N TYR A 196 5.79 17.89 0.30
CA TYR A 196 5.63 16.58 0.92
C TYR A 196 5.16 16.70 2.37
N ARG A 197 4.65 15.60 2.90
CA ARG A 197 4.33 15.45 4.32
C ARG A 197 4.88 14.14 4.83
N VAL A 198 5.58 14.20 5.95
CA VAL A 198 6.12 13.01 6.63
C VAL A 198 5.16 12.56 7.73
N VAL A 199 4.93 11.25 7.83
CA VAL A 199 4.17 10.62 8.92
C VAL A 199 4.87 9.34 9.35
N LYS A 200 4.78 9.01 10.65
CA LYS A 200 5.28 7.72 11.15
C LYS A 200 4.31 6.59 10.80
N ALA A 201 4.80 5.35 10.76
CA ALA A 201 3.97 4.20 10.40
C ALA A 201 2.70 4.06 11.25
N ASP A 202 2.78 4.28 12.56
CA ASP A 202 1.65 4.19 13.49
C ASP A 202 0.64 5.35 13.37
N GLU A 203 1.03 6.43 12.72
CA GLU A 203 0.18 7.59 12.44
C GLU A 203 -0.54 7.49 11.08
N VAL A 204 -0.09 6.60 10.17
CA VAL A 204 -0.65 6.50 8.80
C VAL A 204 -2.15 6.22 8.80
N ILE A 205 -2.64 5.48 9.79
CA ILE A 205 -4.07 5.17 9.96
C ILE A 205 -4.94 6.41 10.22
N ARG A 206 -4.34 7.50 10.73
CA ARG A 206 -4.99 8.79 10.99
C ARG A 206 -5.05 9.67 9.75
N VAL A 207 -4.27 9.35 8.72
CA VAL A 207 -4.34 10.03 7.42
C VAL A 207 -5.58 9.54 6.69
N ARG A 208 -6.55 10.44 6.51
CA ARG A 208 -7.80 10.16 5.79
C ARG A 208 -7.88 11.00 4.54
N ASP A 209 -8.39 10.37 3.48
CA ASP A 209 -8.68 11.02 2.22
C ASP A 209 -7.49 11.74 1.56
N TRP A 210 -6.30 11.14 1.63
CA TRP A 210 -5.10 11.65 0.97
C TRP A 210 -5.33 11.85 -0.54
N GLY A 211 -5.10 13.07 -1.04
CA GLY A 211 -5.40 13.45 -2.43
C GLY A 211 -6.87 13.80 -2.70
N GLY A 212 -7.68 14.03 -1.65
CA GLY A 212 -9.07 14.49 -1.73
C GLY A 212 -10.02 13.57 -2.52
N VAL A 213 -9.67 12.29 -2.67
CA VAL A 213 -10.27 11.37 -3.66
C VAL A 213 -11.73 11.01 -3.32
N TYR A 214 -12.08 10.93 -2.04
CA TYR A 214 -13.37 10.51 -1.54
C TYR A 214 -14.27 11.70 -1.16
N TYR A 215 -13.75 12.78 -0.55
CA TYR A 215 -14.57 13.98 -0.25
C TYR A 215 -14.89 14.81 -1.50
N ARG A 216 -13.98 14.93 -2.49
CA ARG A 216 -14.24 15.72 -3.71
C ARG A 216 -15.46 15.20 -4.49
N LYS A 217 -15.71 13.88 -4.44
CA LYS A 217 -16.90 13.24 -5.03
C LYS A 217 -18.17 13.41 -4.20
N LEU A 218 -18.09 13.42 -2.86
CA LEU A 218 -19.23 13.72 -1.99
C LEU A 218 -19.70 15.18 -2.15
N ARG A 219 -18.75 16.12 -2.31
CA ARG A 219 -19.06 17.55 -2.50
C ARG A 219 -19.68 17.86 -3.87
N LYS A 220 -19.21 17.24 -4.95
CA LYS A 220 -19.81 17.37 -6.31
C LYS A 220 -21.10 16.55 -6.50
N GLY A 221 -21.37 15.56 -5.65
CA GLY A 221 -22.52 14.64 -5.76
C GLY A 221 -23.80 15.04 -5.04
N ALA A 222 -23.84 16.18 -4.33
CA ALA A 222 -25.04 16.63 -3.62
C ALA A 222 -26.21 17.03 -4.56
N ALA A 223 -25.96 17.14 -5.87
CA ALA A 223 -26.98 17.37 -6.90
C ALA A 223 -27.21 16.10 -7.74
N GLY A 224 -27.75 15.07 -7.11
CA GLY A 224 -28.42 13.97 -7.79
C GLY A 224 -27.54 12.78 -8.14
N LEU A 225 -27.73 11.66 -7.43
CA LEU A 225 -28.14 10.40 -8.03
C LEU A 225 -28.54 9.37 -6.97
N SER A 226 -29.57 8.62 -7.35
CA SER A 226 -30.20 7.50 -6.67
C SER A 226 -29.21 6.39 -6.29
N ALA A 227 -29.33 5.91 -5.05
CA ALA A 227 -28.59 4.76 -4.54
C ALA A 227 -28.99 3.48 -5.30
N SER A 228 -28.16 3.04 -6.25
CA SER A 228 -28.23 1.68 -6.78
C SER A 228 -27.64 0.70 -5.75
N ALA A 229 -28.49 -0.18 -5.23
CA ALA A 229 -28.20 -1.19 -4.21
C ALA A 229 -27.29 -2.36 -4.67
N ARG A 230 -26.35 -2.13 -5.60
CA ARG A 230 -25.40 -3.15 -6.10
C ARG A 230 -23.94 -2.90 -5.71
N SER A 231 -23.64 -1.80 -5.03
CA SER A 231 -22.29 -1.46 -4.59
C SER A 231 -22.11 -1.75 -3.10
N SER A 232 -21.31 -2.76 -2.77
CA SER A 232 -20.81 -2.96 -1.40
C SER A 232 -20.17 -1.66 -0.89
N PRO A 233 -20.41 -1.30 0.38
CA PRO A 233 -20.30 0.06 0.88
C PRO A 233 -18.88 0.60 0.77
N ALA A 234 -18.78 1.93 0.62
CA ALA A 234 -17.54 2.68 0.83
C ALA A 234 -16.79 2.20 2.09
N PRO A 235 -15.45 2.35 2.19
CA PRO A 235 -14.76 2.22 3.47
C PRO A 235 -15.58 2.90 4.56
N PRO A 236 -16.03 2.17 5.59
CA PRO A 236 -16.81 2.78 6.65
C PRO A 236 -15.87 3.72 7.40
N LEU A 237 -15.86 5.00 7.01
CA LEU A 237 -15.17 6.09 7.73
C LEU A 237 -15.56 6.09 9.23
N TYR A 238 -16.75 5.56 9.54
CA TYR A 238 -17.29 5.42 10.88
C TYR A 238 -16.72 4.26 11.71
N SER A 239 -15.97 3.32 11.12
CA SER A 239 -15.40 2.19 11.89
C SER A 239 -14.01 2.47 12.47
N MET A 240 -13.41 3.62 12.12
CA MET A 240 -12.04 4.00 12.51
C MET A 240 -12.00 5.05 13.64
N GLY A 241 -13.15 5.51 14.16
CA GLY A 241 -13.20 6.56 15.20
C GLY A 241 -12.64 7.90 14.71
N TYR A 242 -13.48 8.87 14.36
CA TYR A 242 -13.00 10.19 13.95
C TYR A 242 -12.66 11.03 15.17
N ASP A 243 -11.40 11.45 15.28
CA ASP A 243 -10.96 12.44 16.26
C ASP A 243 -10.47 13.68 15.52
N ALA A 244 -11.25 14.76 15.56
CA ALA A 244 -10.95 16.00 14.83
C ALA A 244 -9.65 16.70 15.32
N GLU A 245 -9.14 16.33 16.49
CA GLU A 245 -7.92 16.92 17.07
C GLU A 245 -6.66 16.14 16.66
N LEU A 246 -6.80 14.85 16.29
CA LEU A 246 -5.70 13.93 15.99
C LEU A 246 -5.69 13.38 14.55
N ASP A 247 -6.85 13.35 13.89
CA ASP A 247 -6.99 12.86 12.52
C ASP A 247 -6.74 13.99 11.51
N PHE A 248 -6.08 13.64 10.41
CA PHE A 248 -5.74 14.58 9.36
C PHE A 248 -6.62 14.32 8.14
N VAL A 249 -7.43 15.32 7.78
CA VAL A 249 -8.14 15.39 6.50
C VAL A 249 -7.38 16.37 5.61
N ASP A 250 -7.04 15.94 4.40
CA ASP A 250 -6.43 16.80 3.39
C ASP A 250 -7.39 17.97 3.09
N GLY A 251 -6.97 19.22 3.36
CA GLY A 251 -7.76 20.44 3.09
C GLY A 251 -8.18 21.33 4.28
N GLU A 252 -7.81 21.04 5.55
CA GLU A 252 -8.14 21.94 6.69
C GLU A 252 -6.97 22.79 7.22
N ALA A 253 -5.75 22.59 6.71
CA ALA A 253 -4.60 23.40 7.11
C ALA A 253 -4.53 24.72 6.32
N GLY A 254 -5.38 25.69 6.70
CA GLY A 254 -5.10 27.14 6.63
C GLY A 254 -5.14 27.83 5.27
N GLY A 255 -6.18 28.63 5.02
CA GLY A 255 -6.14 29.73 4.05
C GLY A 255 -7.46 30.02 3.37
N ASN A 256 -7.96 31.23 3.52
CA ASN A 256 -9.07 31.75 2.73
C ASN A 256 -8.72 31.71 1.23
N GLY A 257 -9.53 31.01 0.43
CA GLY A 257 -9.81 31.34 -0.97
C GLY A 257 -8.66 31.21 -1.98
N GLU A 258 -8.98 30.58 -3.12
CA GLU A 258 -8.25 30.66 -4.39
C GLU A 258 -6.94 29.87 -4.46
N GLY A 259 -7.08 28.56 -4.75
CA GLY A 259 -5.98 27.67 -5.10
C GLY A 259 -6.48 26.25 -5.40
N GLU A 260 -7.39 26.10 -6.36
CA GLU A 260 -8.02 24.80 -6.71
C GLU A 260 -7.10 23.80 -7.43
N ASP A 261 -5.81 24.10 -7.65
CA ASP A 261 -4.91 23.30 -8.50
C ASP A 261 -3.64 22.76 -7.80
N GLY A 262 -3.39 23.06 -6.53
CA GLY A 262 -2.11 22.76 -5.84
C GLY A 262 -2.06 21.49 -4.98
N ASP A 263 -3.20 20.93 -4.58
CA ASP A 263 -3.24 19.76 -3.66
C ASP A 263 -3.00 18.41 -4.38
N ASP A 264 -3.07 18.38 -5.71
CA ASP A 264 -2.97 17.14 -6.50
C ASP A 264 -1.51 16.65 -6.68
N GLU A 265 -0.50 17.42 -6.26
CA GLU A 265 0.91 17.11 -6.45
C GLU A 265 1.67 16.76 -5.15
N LYS A 266 1.00 16.77 -4.00
CA LYS A 266 1.65 16.51 -2.71
C LYS A 266 2.01 15.04 -2.49
N VAL A 267 3.20 14.77 -1.96
CA VAL A 267 3.67 13.41 -1.62
C VAL A 267 3.56 13.12 -0.12
N LEU A 268 2.91 12.00 0.23
CA LEU A 268 2.91 11.44 1.60
C LEU A 268 4.12 10.55 1.75
N VAL A 269 5.00 10.88 2.68
CA VAL A 269 6.15 10.05 3.05
C VAL A 269 5.81 9.34 4.34
N VAL A 270 5.74 8.01 4.29
CA VAL A 270 5.49 7.14 5.44
C VAL A 270 6.83 6.55 5.89
N GLU A 271 7.26 6.91 7.09
CA GLU A 271 8.45 6.33 7.73
C GLU A 271 8.09 4.98 8.34
N ALA A 272 8.35 3.91 7.59
CA ALA A 272 8.07 2.52 7.94
C ALA A 272 9.36 1.78 8.35
N TYR A 273 10.17 2.41 9.20
CA TYR A 273 11.38 1.84 9.77
C TYR A 273 11.08 0.83 10.87
N GLY A 274 12.08 0.12 11.36
CA GLY A 274 11.90 -0.84 12.46
C GLY A 274 11.46 -2.19 11.94
N VAL A 275 10.38 -2.71 12.53
CA VAL A 275 9.84 -4.04 12.22
C VAL A 275 9.10 -4.09 10.88
N ALA A 276 9.15 -5.24 10.21
CA ALA A 276 8.47 -5.47 8.93
C ALA A 276 6.94 -5.16 8.98
N ASP A 277 6.32 -5.29 10.14
CA ASP A 277 4.89 -4.97 10.35
C ASP A 277 4.57 -3.49 10.05
N ASN A 278 5.52 -2.57 10.23
CA ASN A 278 5.36 -1.16 9.88
C ASN A 278 5.20 -0.97 8.37
N GLU A 279 6.02 -1.66 7.58
CA GLU A 279 5.90 -1.64 6.12
C GLU A 279 4.61 -2.32 5.65
N VAL A 280 4.25 -3.45 6.26
CA VAL A 280 2.98 -4.13 5.96
C VAL A 280 1.79 -3.22 6.25
N LEU A 281 1.81 -2.44 7.33
CA LEU A 281 0.77 -1.46 7.65
C LEU A 281 0.66 -0.38 6.56
N ALA A 282 1.79 0.21 6.16
CA ALA A 282 1.81 1.23 5.11
C ALA A 282 1.28 0.67 3.77
N ARG A 283 1.70 -0.54 3.38
CA ARG A 283 1.20 -1.24 2.19
C ARG A 283 -0.29 -1.60 2.29
N ALA A 284 -0.75 -2.04 3.46
CA ALA A 284 -2.16 -2.35 3.70
C ALA A 284 -3.04 -1.09 3.61
N TRP A 285 -2.56 0.04 4.16
CA TRP A 285 -3.24 1.33 4.06
C TRP A 285 -3.35 1.79 2.60
N CYS A 286 -2.28 1.65 1.83
CA CYS A 286 -2.27 1.91 0.38
C CYS A 286 -3.33 1.07 -0.36
N SER A 287 -3.39 -0.24 -0.11
CA SER A 287 -4.42 -1.12 -0.71
C SER A 287 -5.84 -0.82 -0.20
N HIS A 288 -5.99 -0.30 1.01
CA HIS A 288 -7.27 0.11 1.56
C HIS A 288 -7.86 1.30 0.81
N TRP A 289 -7.04 2.31 0.53
CA TRP A 289 -7.48 3.55 -0.12
C TRP A 289 -7.36 3.50 -1.64
N GLY A 290 -6.61 2.56 -2.19
CA GLY A 290 -6.35 2.44 -3.63
C GLY A 290 -5.24 3.34 -4.11
N LEU A 291 -4.18 3.49 -3.31
CA LEU A 291 -3.01 4.30 -3.62
C LEU A 291 -1.84 3.36 -3.93
N SER A 292 -1.19 3.55 -5.08
CA SER A 292 0.13 2.95 -5.34
C SER A 292 1.20 3.74 -4.57
N ALA A 293 2.34 3.12 -4.29
CA ALA A 293 3.42 3.79 -3.56
C ALA A 293 4.80 3.47 -4.14
N VAL A 294 5.72 4.43 -4.01
CA VAL A 294 7.16 4.20 -4.19
C VAL A 294 7.70 3.65 -2.86
N VAL A 295 8.49 2.59 -2.90
CA VAL A 295 9.14 1.99 -1.72
C VAL A 295 10.63 2.28 -1.81
N ALA A 296 11.16 3.04 -0.86
CA ALA A 296 12.56 3.46 -0.85
C ALA A 296 13.29 2.90 0.38
N ASP A 297 14.33 2.11 0.12
CA ASP A 297 15.26 1.66 1.15
C ASP A 297 16.25 2.78 1.44
N ILE A 298 16.21 3.36 2.63
CA ILE A 298 17.03 4.52 3.00
C ILE A 298 18.54 4.22 2.98
N GLY A 299 18.94 2.95 3.06
CA GLY A 299 20.33 2.54 2.89
C GLY A 299 20.82 2.64 1.44
N LYS A 300 19.91 2.77 0.47
CA LYS A 300 20.19 2.80 -0.98
C LYS A 300 19.72 4.09 -1.64
N THR A 301 18.59 4.64 -1.22
CA THR A 301 17.94 5.80 -1.83
C THR A 301 17.63 6.83 -0.75
N CYS A 302 18.16 8.04 -0.87
CA CYS A 302 17.86 9.12 0.06
C CYS A 302 16.41 9.61 -0.10
N MET A 303 15.86 10.18 0.97
CA MET A 303 14.48 10.69 1.02
C MET A 303 14.16 11.67 -0.13
N SER A 304 15.06 12.60 -0.41
CA SER A 304 14.88 13.56 -1.51
C SER A 304 14.74 12.89 -2.88
N CYS A 305 15.53 11.85 -3.17
CA CYS A 305 15.42 11.09 -4.41
C CYS A 305 14.10 10.30 -4.47
N ALA A 306 13.68 9.70 -3.36
CA ALA A 306 12.42 8.97 -3.29
C ALA A 306 11.21 9.89 -3.56
N ILE A 307 11.22 11.12 -3.02
CA ILE A 307 10.20 12.13 -3.28
C ILE A 307 10.21 12.51 -4.76
N ARG A 308 11.36 12.83 -5.35
CA ARG A 308 11.47 13.15 -6.79
C ARG A 308 10.97 12.02 -7.69
N GLU A 309 11.28 10.78 -7.35
CA GLU A 309 10.80 9.61 -8.10
C GLU A 309 9.29 9.43 -8.00
N ALA A 310 8.69 9.72 -6.85
CA ALA A 310 7.23 9.77 -6.70
C ALA A 310 6.59 10.81 -7.62
N TYR A 311 7.14 12.03 -7.69
CA TYR A 311 6.70 13.06 -8.65
C TYR A 311 6.91 12.64 -10.11
N ALA A 312 8.05 12.01 -10.42
CA ALA A 312 8.35 11.48 -11.76
C ALA A 312 7.26 10.49 -12.20
N ALA A 313 6.94 9.55 -11.30
CA ALA A 313 6.02 8.44 -11.53
C ALA A 313 4.53 8.80 -11.31
N THR A 314 4.21 10.06 -10.99
CA THR A 314 2.87 10.53 -10.62
C THR A 314 2.22 9.74 -9.48
N ILE A 315 3.06 9.29 -8.55
CA ILE A 315 2.68 8.56 -7.34
C ILE A 315 2.72 9.53 -6.16
N THR A 316 1.66 9.56 -5.34
CA THR A 316 1.53 10.51 -4.22
C THR A 316 1.91 9.92 -2.87
N VAL A 317 2.44 8.69 -2.83
CA VAL A 317 2.85 8.01 -1.59
C VAL A 317 4.25 7.42 -1.75
N VAL A 318 5.10 7.68 -0.77
CA VAL A 318 6.43 7.09 -0.60
C VAL A 318 6.44 6.35 0.74
N ILE A 319 6.90 5.10 0.73
CA ILE A 319 7.13 4.29 1.93
C ILE A 319 8.64 4.17 2.09
N LEU A 320 9.18 4.76 3.15
CA LEU A 320 10.59 4.64 3.50
C LEU A 320 10.79 3.44 4.42
N VAL A 321 11.75 2.59 4.09
CA VAL A 321 12.06 1.36 4.83
C VAL A 321 13.55 1.30 5.14
N ASP A 322 13.94 0.54 6.16
CA ASP A 322 15.34 0.28 6.49
C ASP A 322 15.64 -1.22 6.51
N SER A 323 16.13 -1.74 5.38
CA SER A 323 16.42 -3.18 5.23
C SER A 323 17.65 -3.64 6.02
N ARG A 324 18.41 -2.73 6.65
CA ARG A 324 19.61 -3.09 7.43
C ARG A 324 19.29 -3.81 8.72
N GLN A 325 18.06 -3.70 9.23
CA GLN A 325 17.64 -4.38 10.46
C GLN A 325 17.32 -5.86 10.20
N GLU A 326 16.69 -6.19 9.08
CA GLU A 326 16.36 -7.58 8.70
C GLU A 326 17.61 -8.44 8.50
N ALA A 327 18.67 -7.89 7.89
CA ALA A 327 19.92 -8.60 7.66
C ALA A 327 20.70 -8.95 8.94
N ARG A 328 20.45 -8.26 10.06
CA ARG A 328 21.10 -8.52 11.35
C ARG A 328 20.39 -9.60 12.18
N GLU A 329 19.12 -9.86 11.90
CA GLU A 329 18.36 -10.93 12.56
C GLU A 329 18.59 -12.31 11.90
N GLU A 330 19.15 -12.34 10.68
CA GLU A 330 19.47 -13.56 9.93
C GLU A 330 20.91 -14.08 10.14
N GLU A 331 21.75 -13.37 10.91
CA GLU A 331 23.15 -13.73 11.26
C GLU A 331 23.27 -14.31 12.68
#